data_AF-B5IDB5-F1
#
_entry.id   AF-B5IDB5-F1
#
_cell.length_a   1.000
_cell.length_b   1.000
_cell.length_c   1.000
_cell.angle_alpha   90.00
_cell.angle_beta   90.00
_cell.angle_gamma   90.00
#
_symmetry.space_group_name_H-M   'P 1'
#
loop_
_entity.id
_entity.type
_entity.pdbx_description
1 polymer ?
#
loop_
_entity_poly.entity_id
_entity_poly.type
_entity_poly.pdbx_seq_one_letter_code
_entity_poly.pdbx_strand_id
1 'polypeptide(L)'
;MISEKINLTINLAKKLIFLKRFVTMRTLYFKTLAKTESGYINPKKDSIYMLALQTNNIRILKGNEKDIIEKFVEIFNEYNPDRIVGFKQDTEDFPLLYERAKRYDINLNLGRDGSAIDFSGKYFRGIILKETKIQGRENIDLFAIAWRDFPRLPTKEIDELANALEVKGFERIPQFRIREKSDEELESYLKNYVKIIVEIADAILPFEESISGICGIPIDRQTRMTVGELIDVVVAREMKRRGIDKMKVGKSKKYEGGYVWLKEPGVYENITYLDFQSMYPNIIKAWNISPETVDMGGGEEVEIEGVKHKIKKDVRGVIPELVDDFLSKRLELKRKLKDKYDKRIDAEQKALKVMANAMYGYMGWNGASYYNRNAAELIAALARYYIKNVQRIIEEMGGTIIYVDTDGIQFIGGDWKKIMNKINDEYPLNIELERIVQRGVYWTKKKYAHLYDGKVTGVGVEYIRRDYPKIIKDAQRQIVEHLLKGNVERARELRRKYRNMIKEGKFEIEDIAVVEQLTKKPEEYEKATKASIAAKILMENYGIEVHRGMYIYIAIVKGVGGPTYRARPIEMVRIEDLDLSYYLSMYDDTINRTFEPFKVSPTNQWF
;
A
#
# COMPACT_ATOMS: atom_id res chain seq x y z
N MET A 1 -48.90 9.83 26.94
CA MET A 1 -48.18 8.85 27.80
C MET A 1 -47.41 7.76 27.05
N ILE A 2 -48.02 6.80 26.34
CA ILE A 2 -47.24 5.72 25.68
C ILE A 2 -46.44 6.24 24.46
N SER A 3 -47.02 7.12 23.63
CA SER A 3 -46.32 7.71 22.48
C SER A 3 -45.20 8.67 22.89
N GLU A 4 -45.34 9.38 24.01
CA GLU A 4 -44.28 10.24 24.57
C GLU A 4 -43.13 9.42 25.11
N LYS A 5 -43.38 8.31 25.81
CA LYS A 5 -42.31 7.39 26.25
C LYS A 5 -41.58 6.79 25.06
N ILE A 6 -42.27 6.38 24.00
CA ILE A 6 -41.65 5.86 22.78
C ILE A 6 -40.81 6.93 22.08
N ASN A 7 -41.31 8.16 21.95
CA ASN A 7 -40.55 9.28 21.38
C ASN A 7 -39.34 9.68 22.23
N LEU A 8 -39.45 9.61 23.56
CA LEU A 8 -38.33 9.85 24.46
C LEU A 8 -37.25 8.76 24.31
N THR A 9 -37.66 7.48 24.21
CA THR A 9 -36.76 6.34 24.01
C THR A 9 -36.09 6.38 22.63
N ILE A 10 -36.81 6.75 21.56
CA ILE A 10 -36.24 6.92 20.21
C ILE A 10 -35.29 8.11 20.18
N ASN A 11 -35.62 9.23 20.84
CA ASN A 11 -34.70 10.37 20.95
C ASN A 11 -33.49 10.04 21.82
N LEU A 12 -33.63 9.30 22.92
CA LEU A 12 -32.49 8.81 23.69
C LEU A 12 -31.64 7.84 22.89
N ALA A 13 -32.23 6.92 22.13
CA ALA A 13 -31.50 6.00 21.26
C ALA A 13 -30.78 6.74 20.13
N LYS A 14 -31.42 7.72 19.47
CA LYS A 14 -30.78 8.60 18.48
C LYS A 14 -29.69 9.46 19.10
N LYS A 15 -29.90 9.98 20.31
CA LYS A 15 -28.91 10.77 21.06
C LYS A 15 -27.77 9.88 21.56
N LEU A 16 -28.02 8.62 21.92
CA LEU A 16 -27.00 7.61 22.23
C LEU A 16 -26.26 7.12 20.98
N ILE A 17 -26.91 7.02 19.82
CA ILE A 17 -26.27 6.73 18.52
C ILE A 17 -25.42 7.94 18.08
N PHE A 18 -25.89 9.15 18.35
CA PHE A 18 -25.17 10.41 18.10
C PHE A 18 -24.01 10.64 19.09
N LEU A 19 -24.19 10.29 20.37
CA LEU A 19 -23.16 10.34 21.42
C LEU A 19 -22.15 9.18 21.29
N LYS A 20 -22.57 7.99 20.86
CA LYS A 20 -21.67 6.87 20.47
C LYS A 20 -20.76 7.25 19.30
N ARG A 21 -21.13 8.28 18.54
CA ARG A 21 -20.32 8.82 17.44
C ARG A 21 -19.15 9.70 17.92
N PHE A 22 -19.09 10.08 19.21
CA PHE A 22 -18.07 10.98 19.73
C PHE A 22 -17.69 10.64 21.18
N VAL A 23 -17.02 9.50 21.37
CA VAL A 23 -16.11 9.34 22.52
C VAL A 23 -14.74 9.82 22.06
N THR A 24 -14.30 10.98 22.55
CA THR A 24 -12.92 11.43 22.35
C THR A 24 -11.99 10.53 23.16
N MET A 25 -11.30 9.62 22.46
CA MET A 25 -10.30 8.75 23.07
C MET A 25 -9.02 9.53 23.40
N ARG A 26 -8.51 9.37 24.61
CA ARG A 26 -7.17 9.86 24.97
C ARG A 26 -6.14 9.05 24.19
N THR A 27 -5.42 9.72 23.30
CA THR A 27 -4.46 9.07 22.42
C THR A 27 -3.05 9.50 22.79
N LEU A 28 -2.19 8.52 23.09
CA LEU A 28 -0.76 8.73 23.31
C LEU A 28 0.01 8.37 22.05
N TYR A 29 0.93 9.24 21.66
CA TYR A 29 1.86 9.01 20.56
C TYR A 29 3.28 8.98 21.11
N PHE A 30 4.15 8.10 20.63
CA PHE A 30 5.54 8.10 21.07
C PHE A 30 6.50 7.51 20.03
N LYS A 31 7.79 7.85 20.19
CA LYS A 31 8.90 7.25 19.45
C LYS A 31 10.14 7.19 20.32
N THR A 32 10.82 6.05 20.32
CA THR A 32 12.13 5.86 20.93
C THR A 32 13.25 6.15 19.95
N LEU A 33 14.41 6.57 20.46
CA LEU A 33 15.61 6.77 19.68
C LEU A 33 16.77 6.03 20.34
N ALA A 34 17.50 5.24 19.57
CA ALA A 34 18.70 4.54 19.99
C ALA A 34 19.89 4.93 19.09
N LYS A 35 21.10 4.97 19.64
CA LYS A 35 22.35 5.16 18.89
C LYS A 35 22.99 3.80 18.61
N THR A 36 22.87 3.30 17.38
CA THR A 36 23.22 1.89 17.01
C THR A 36 24.50 1.76 16.18
N GLU A 37 25.33 0.74 16.40
CA GLU A 37 26.58 0.50 15.63
C GLU A 37 26.31 -0.01 14.22
N SER A 38 25.33 -0.90 14.10
CA SER A 38 25.01 -1.63 12.88
C SER A 38 24.09 -0.85 11.92
N GLY A 39 23.55 0.29 12.36
CA GLY A 39 22.44 0.96 11.69
C GLY A 39 21.08 0.28 11.90
N TYR A 40 20.98 -0.75 12.72
CA TYR A 40 19.74 -1.42 13.09
C TYR A 40 19.62 -1.49 14.61
N ILE A 41 18.41 -1.32 15.15
CA ILE A 41 18.18 -1.42 16.59
C ILE A 41 18.24 -2.89 17.02
N ASN A 42 19.13 -3.19 17.96
CA ASN A 42 19.17 -4.45 18.69
C ASN A 42 18.72 -4.20 20.14
N PRO A 43 17.46 -4.54 20.50
CA PRO A 43 16.91 -4.33 21.84
C PRO A 43 17.77 -4.89 22.99
N LYS A 44 18.54 -5.95 22.72
CA LYS A 44 19.39 -6.60 23.72
C LYS A 44 20.72 -5.89 23.91
N LYS A 45 21.18 -5.07 22.96
CA LYS A 45 22.51 -4.41 23.03
C LYS A 45 22.37 -2.90 23.17
N ASP A 46 21.60 -2.28 22.29
CA ASP A 46 21.48 -0.83 22.20
C ASP A 46 20.63 -0.26 23.34
N SER A 47 20.98 0.94 23.79
CA SER A 47 20.24 1.68 24.82
C SER A 47 19.31 2.73 24.22
N ILE A 48 18.25 3.06 24.96
CA ILE A 48 17.38 4.20 24.67
C ILE A 48 18.15 5.47 24.99
N TYR A 49 18.38 6.27 23.96
CA TYR A 49 19.09 7.54 24.04
C TYR A 49 18.14 8.69 24.39
N MET A 50 17.00 8.76 23.70
CA MET A 50 15.94 9.74 23.90
C MET A 50 14.59 9.09 23.62
N LEU A 51 13.53 9.63 24.24
CA LEU A 51 12.16 9.22 23.95
C LEU A 51 11.29 10.47 23.78
N ALA A 52 10.55 10.53 22.69
CA ALA A 52 9.54 11.55 22.47
C ALA A 52 8.15 10.98 22.69
N LEU A 53 7.28 11.72 23.37
CA LEU A 53 5.89 11.35 23.52
C LEU A 53 4.96 12.56 23.47
N GLN A 54 3.75 12.36 22.99
CA GLN A 54 2.69 13.36 22.99
C GLN A 54 1.47 12.81 23.70
N THR A 55 1.06 13.55 24.74
CA THR A 55 -0.25 13.46 25.37
C THR A 55 -1.08 14.68 24.94
N ASN A 56 -1.00 15.78 25.70
CA ASN A 56 -1.54 17.09 25.31
C ASN A 56 -0.50 17.92 24.55
N ASN A 57 0.78 17.80 24.92
CA ASN A 57 1.92 18.47 24.30
C ASN A 57 3.04 17.44 24.07
N ILE A 58 3.92 17.72 23.11
CA ILE A 58 5.11 16.89 22.86
C ILE A 58 6.14 17.14 23.96
N ARG A 59 6.65 16.06 24.56
CA ARG A 59 7.72 16.05 25.55
C ARG A 59 8.87 15.17 25.05
N ILE A 60 10.10 15.60 25.33
CA ILE A 60 11.30 14.77 25.13
C ILE A 60 11.82 14.35 26.51
N LEU A 61 11.95 13.04 26.71
CA LEU A 61 12.62 12.44 27.84
C LEU A 61 14.08 12.17 27.46
N LYS A 62 14.98 12.69 28.30
CA LYS A 62 16.44 12.55 28.18
C LYS A 62 17.06 12.38 29.56
N GLY A 63 18.29 11.90 29.60
CA GLY A 63 19.03 11.62 30.84
C GLY A 63 19.54 10.19 30.87
N ASN A 64 19.66 9.61 32.06
CA ASN A 64 19.98 8.20 32.19
C ASN A 64 18.83 7.34 31.63
N GLU A 65 19.17 6.22 31.00
CA GLU A 65 18.19 5.31 30.38
C GLU A 65 17.10 4.86 31.37
N LYS A 66 17.49 4.57 32.63
CA LYS A 66 16.55 4.18 33.68
C LYS A 66 15.50 5.27 33.91
N ASP A 67 15.94 6.52 34.09
CA ASP A 67 15.06 7.67 34.33
C ASP A 67 14.09 7.91 33.16
N ILE A 68 14.56 7.69 31.93
CA ILE A 68 13.72 7.81 30.72
C ILE A 68 12.57 6.80 30.77
N ILE A 69 12.88 5.54 31.11
CA ILE A 69 11.89 4.46 31.17
C ILE A 69 10.91 4.68 32.32
N GLU A 70 11.40 5.02 33.53
CA GLU A 70 10.54 5.29 34.69
C GLU A 70 9.57 6.45 34.41
N LYS A 71 10.07 7.57 33.88
CA LYS A 71 9.23 8.72 33.51
C LYS A 71 8.23 8.37 32.41
N PHE A 72 8.60 7.53 31.44
CA PHE A 72 7.66 7.08 30.42
C PHE A 72 6.50 6.30 31.05
N VAL A 73 6.80 5.35 31.94
CA VAL A 73 5.78 4.55 32.65
C VAL A 73 4.91 5.43 33.54
N GLU A 74 5.50 6.37 34.27
CA GLU A 74 4.79 7.34 35.10
C GLU A 74 3.79 8.16 34.27
N ILE A 75 4.27 8.81 33.20
CA ILE A 75 3.42 9.64 32.33
C ILE A 75 2.34 8.80 31.65
N PHE A 76 2.67 7.56 31.23
CA PHE A 76 1.70 6.66 30.62
C PHE A 76 0.55 6.34 31.58
N ASN A 77 0.88 5.99 32.82
CA ASN A 77 -0.10 5.63 33.85
C ASN A 77 -0.93 6.83 34.30
N GLU A 78 -0.30 8.00 34.48
CA GLU A 78 -0.98 9.26 34.82
C GLU A 78 -1.95 9.68 33.72
N TYR A 79 -1.49 9.69 32.46
CA TYR A 79 -2.32 10.07 31.32
C TYR A 79 -3.43 9.06 31.03
N ASN A 80 -3.18 7.77 31.31
CA ASN A 80 -4.11 6.65 31.17
C ASN A 80 -4.75 6.59 29.75
N PRO A 81 -3.95 6.40 28.67
CA PRO A 81 -4.42 6.51 27.29
C PRO A 81 -5.41 5.41 26.89
N ASP A 82 -6.49 5.74 26.19
CA ASP A 82 -7.39 4.75 25.59
C ASP A 82 -6.75 4.10 24.35
N ARG A 83 -5.94 4.88 23.62
CA ARG A 83 -5.28 4.49 22.38
C ARG A 83 -3.79 4.87 22.40
N ILE A 84 -2.95 3.98 21.88
CA ILE A 84 -1.52 4.19 21.67
C ILE A 84 -1.26 4.08 20.18
N VAL A 85 -0.72 5.13 19.57
CA VAL A 85 -0.42 5.17 18.13
C VAL A 85 1.06 5.45 17.92
N GLY A 86 1.71 4.59 17.15
CA GLY A 86 3.11 4.72 16.82
C GLY A 86 3.42 4.21 15.43
N PHE A 87 4.70 4.22 15.06
CA PHE A 87 5.17 3.71 13.78
C PHE A 87 6.34 2.75 14.01
N LYS A 88 6.15 1.48 13.63
CA LYS A 88 7.02 0.34 13.95
C LYS A 88 7.14 0.06 15.44
N GLN A 89 6.19 0.52 16.25
CA GLN A 89 6.23 0.33 17.69
C GLN A 89 6.15 -1.14 18.11
N ASP A 90 5.49 -2.00 17.33
CA ASP A 90 5.42 -3.43 17.63
C ASP A 90 6.73 -4.18 17.36
N THR A 91 7.60 -3.60 16.53
CA THR A 91 8.83 -4.23 16.05
C THR A 91 10.10 -3.58 16.60
N GLU A 92 10.03 -2.30 16.96
CA GLU A 92 11.17 -1.51 17.40
C GLU A 92 10.93 -0.98 18.82
N ASP A 93 9.96 -0.06 18.99
CA ASP A 93 9.86 0.74 20.20
C ASP A 93 9.50 -0.07 21.46
N PHE A 94 8.43 -0.88 21.42
CA PHE A 94 8.07 -1.72 22.56
C PHE A 94 9.08 -2.84 22.85
N PRO A 95 9.61 -3.57 21.85
CA PRO A 95 10.68 -4.53 22.09
C PRO A 95 11.92 -3.90 22.73
N LEU A 96 12.34 -2.71 22.29
CA LEU A 96 13.43 -1.96 22.90
C LEU A 96 13.08 -1.59 24.35
N LEU A 97 11.95 -0.91 24.58
CA LEU A 97 11.50 -0.54 25.93
C LEU A 97 11.47 -1.75 26.87
N TYR A 98 10.94 -2.88 26.42
CA TYR A 98 10.80 -4.09 27.24
C TYR A 98 12.14 -4.70 27.64
N GLU A 99 13.05 -4.94 26.68
CA GLU A 99 14.36 -5.53 26.97
C GLU A 99 15.22 -4.60 27.84
N ARG A 100 15.09 -3.28 27.66
CA ARG A 100 15.82 -2.29 28.46
C ARG A 100 15.22 -2.13 29.86
N ALA A 101 13.90 -2.07 29.99
CA ALA A 101 13.22 -1.98 31.28
C ALA A 101 13.57 -3.17 32.20
N LYS A 102 13.63 -4.39 31.63
CA LYS A 102 14.02 -5.60 32.35
C LYS A 102 15.42 -5.51 32.98
N ARG A 103 16.38 -4.81 32.34
CA ARG A 103 17.74 -4.62 32.89
C ARG A 103 17.75 -3.76 34.14
N TYR A 104 16.72 -2.94 34.34
CA TYR A 104 16.57 -2.04 35.48
C TYR A 104 15.50 -2.51 36.47
N ASP A 105 15.00 -3.74 36.33
CA ASP A 105 13.91 -4.30 37.14
C ASP A 105 12.62 -3.48 37.08
N ILE A 106 12.37 -2.83 35.94
CA ILE A 106 11.15 -2.07 35.68
C ILE A 106 10.17 -2.95 34.90
N ASN A 107 8.98 -3.16 35.47
CA ASN A 107 7.89 -3.87 34.81
C ASN A 107 7.02 -2.90 33.99
N LEU A 108 6.85 -3.17 32.70
CA LEU A 108 5.97 -2.40 31.82
C LEU A 108 4.50 -2.80 32.00
N ASN A 109 3.95 -2.53 33.19
CA ASN A 109 2.56 -2.78 33.57
C ASN A 109 1.62 -1.72 32.99
N LEU A 110 1.50 -1.70 31.66
CA LEU A 110 0.77 -0.68 30.91
C LEU A 110 -0.71 -1.07 30.68
N GLY A 111 -1.10 -2.30 31.00
CA GLY A 111 -2.49 -2.77 30.94
C GLY A 111 -3.39 -1.95 31.88
N ARG A 112 -4.63 -1.73 31.48
CA ARG A 112 -5.61 -1.00 32.32
C ARG A 112 -5.98 -1.80 33.59
N ASP A 113 -5.84 -3.11 33.53
CA ASP A 113 -5.96 -4.06 34.64
C ASP A 113 -4.65 -4.23 35.45
N GLY A 114 -3.61 -3.46 35.13
CA GLY A 114 -2.28 -3.58 35.72
C GLY A 114 -1.42 -4.69 35.12
N SER A 115 -1.88 -5.37 34.06
CA SER A 115 -1.06 -6.40 33.40
C SER A 115 0.18 -5.80 32.74
N ALA A 116 1.25 -6.58 32.72
CA ALA A 116 2.37 -6.31 31.82
C ALA A 116 1.92 -6.32 30.35
N ILE A 117 2.66 -5.62 29.49
CA ILE A 117 2.51 -5.80 28.04
C ILE A 117 2.83 -7.23 27.63
N ASP A 118 2.13 -7.72 26.62
CA ASP A 118 2.36 -9.05 26.05
C ASP A 118 2.72 -8.94 24.57
N PHE A 119 3.65 -9.77 24.11
CA PHE A 119 4.03 -9.83 22.70
C PHE A 119 3.41 -11.06 22.07
N SER A 120 2.63 -10.85 21.03
CA SER A 120 2.02 -11.94 20.28
C SER A 120 2.18 -11.75 18.78
N GLY A 121 1.64 -12.71 18.02
CA GLY A 121 1.66 -12.67 16.58
C GLY A 121 2.78 -13.47 15.93
N LYS A 122 2.83 -13.43 14.60
CA LYS A 122 3.75 -14.23 13.77
C LYS A 122 4.13 -13.46 12.51
N TYR A 123 5.30 -13.77 11.94
CA TYR A 123 5.59 -13.35 10.57
C TYR A 123 4.70 -14.16 9.60
N PHE A 124 3.77 -13.52 8.90
CA PHE A 124 2.89 -14.20 7.95
C PHE A 124 3.00 -13.57 6.57
N ARG A 125 3.46 -14.37 5.59
CA ARG A 125 3.54 -13.99 4.16
C ARG A 125 4.27 -12.66 3.87
N GLY A 126 5.23 -12.26 4.71
CA GLY A 126 5.97 -11.00 4.57
C GLY A 126 5.35 -9.81 5.30
N ILE A 127 4.23 -10.01 6.00
CA ILE A 127 3.64 -9.08 6.97
C ILE A 127 4.26 -9.33 8.33
N ILE A 128 4.72 -8.26 8.97
CA ILE A 128 4.99 -8.30 10.40
C ILE A 128 3.64 -8.21 11.10
N LEU A 129 3.11 -9.34 11.58
CA LEU A 129 1.96 -9.37 12.48
C LEU A 129 2.42 -9.45 13.93
N LYS A 130 3.64 -8.98 14.25
CA LYS A 130 4.01 -8.78 15.66
C LYS A 130 3.01 -7.78 16.22
N GLU A 131 2.50 -8.06 17.41
CA GLU A 131 1.48 -7.27 18.07
C GLU A 131 1.90 -7.12 19.52
N THR A 132 2.05 -5.88 19.97
CA THR A 132 2.14 -5.56 21.39
C THR A 132 0.73 -5.41 21.93
N LYS A 133 0.31 -6.33 22.80
CA LYS A 133 -0.98 -6.28 23.45
C LYS A 133 -0.88 -5.51 24.76
N ILE A 134 -1.80 -4.56 24.93
CA ILE A 134 -1.93 -3.75 26.14
C ILE A 134 -3.39 -3.87 26.58
N GLN A 135 -3.63 -4.65 27.64
CA GLN A 135 -4.99 -5.02 28.01
C GLN A 135 -5.86 -3.80 28.30
N GLY A 136 -7.07 -3.79 27.72
CA GLY A 136 -8.02 -2.68 27.86
C GLY A 136 -7.65 -1.38 27.15
N ARG A 137 -6.73 -1.41 26.17
CA ARG A 137 -6.31 -0.26 25.35
C ARG A 137 -6.13 -0.65 23.88
N GLU A 138 -6.31 0.30 22.98
CA GLU A 138 -6.05 0.10 21.55
C GLU A 138 -4.58 0.39 21.23
N ASN A 139 -3.80 -0.61 20.80
CA ASN A 139 -2.44 -0.42 20.30
C ASN A 139 -2.41 -0.45 18.76
N ILE A 140 -2.23 0.71 18.12
CA ILE A 140 -2.28 0.87 16.67
C ILE A 140 -0.90 1.21 16.12
N ASP A 141 -0.26 0.24 15.46
CA ASP A 141 0.97 0.47 14.72
C ASP A 141 0.66 0.88 13.28
N LEU A 142 0.97 2.14 12.93
CA LEU A 142 0.77 2.70 11.59
C LEU A 142 1.58 1.96 10.51
N PHE A 143 2.66 1.27 10.89
CA PHE A 143 3.45 0.46 9.95
C PHE A 143 2.62 -0.70 9.36
N ALA A 144 1.74 -1.32 10.16
CA ALA A 144 0.87 -2.39 9.69
C ALA A 144 -0.10 -1.88 8.60
N ILE A 145 -0.63 -0.67 8.78
CA ILE A 145 -1.52 -0.01 7.82
C ILE A 145 -0.74 0.38 6.56
N ALA A 146 0.46 0.96 6.70
CA ALA A 146 1.33 1.28 5.58
C ALA A 146 1.62 0.06 4.70
N TRP A 147 1.84 -1.10 5.34
CA TRP A 147 2.11 -2.35 4.65
C TRP A 147 0.89 -2.84 3.87
N ARG A 148 -0.29 -2.83 4.49
CA ARG A 148 -1.54 -3.35 3.92
C ARG A 148 -2.10 -2.45 2.81
N ASP A 149 -2.23 -1.16 3.08
CA ASP A 149 -3.02 -0.24 2.26
C ASP A 149 -2.20 0.51 1.22
N PHE A 150 -0.90 0.59 1.44
CA PHE A 150 0.00 1.30 0.56
C PHE A 150 1.03 0.34 -0.07
N PRO A 151 0.62 -0.76 -0.73
CA PRO A 151 1.52 -1.81 -1.23
C PRO A 151 2.55 -1.30 -2.24
N ARG A 152 2.32 -0.14 -2.86
CA ARG A 152 3.23 0.53 -3.81
C ARG A 152 4.40 1.27 -3.15
N LEU A 153 4.32 1.61 -1.86
CA LEU A 153 5.44 2.26 -1.16
C LEU A 153 6.66 1.33 -1.14
N PRO A 154 7.81 1.74 -1.66
CA PRO A 154 9.00 0.91 -1.76
C PRO A 154 9.42 0.26 -0.44
N THR A 155 9.57 1.06 0.62
CA THR A 155 10.21 0.67 1.90
C THR A 155 9.21 0.65 3.04
N LYS A 156 8.02 1.25 2.85
CA LYS A 156 6.99 1.41 3.90
C LYS A 156 7.50 2.23 5.08
N GLU A 157 8.47 3.11 4.88
CA GLU A 157 8.94 4.01 5.93
C GLU A 157 7.98 5.19 6.14
N ILE A 158 8.09 5.85 7.30
CA ILE A 158 7.14 6.89 7.71
C ILE A 158 7.15 8.10 6.78
N ASP A 159 8.30 8.44 6.20
CA ASP A 159 8.45 9.55 5.25
C ASP A 159 7.76 9.24 3.91
N GLU A 160 7.85 7.99 3.43
CA GLU A 160 7.09 7.55 2.25
C GLU A 160 5.58 7.59 2.50
N LEU A 161 5.16 7.13 3.69
CA LEU A 161 3.76 7.16 4.10
C LEU A 161 3.24 8.60 4.22
N ALA A 162 3.99 9.48 4.88
CA ALA A 162 3.67 10.90 5.02
C ALA A 162 3.48 11.55 3.64
N ASN A 163 4.45 11.35 2.73
CA ASN A 163 4.38 11.86 1.36
C ASN A 163 3.16 11.32 0.59
N ALA A 164 2.82 10.04 0.75
CA ALA A 164 1.66 9.44 0.09
C ALA A 164 0.32 10.00 0.60
N LEU A 165 0.31 10.53 1.82
CA LEU A 165 -0.83 11.21 2.46
C LEU A 165 -0.77 12.73 2.33
N GLU A 166 0.20 13.26 1.58
CA GLU A 166 0.46 14.69 1.42
C GLU A 166 0.78 15.43 2.73
N VAL A 167 1.23 14.69 3.74
CA VAL A 167 1.78 15.20 5.00
C VAL A 167 3.22 15.63 4.75
N LYS A 168 3.49 16.94 4.81
CA LYS A 168 4.78 17.53 4.43
C LYS A 168 5.63 17.91 5.65
N GLY A 169 6.93 18.15 5.41
CA GLY A 169 7.82 18.73 6.40
C GLY A 169 8.57 17.71 7.26
N PHE A 170 8.73 16.48 6.76
CA PHE A 170 9.48 15.44 7.44
C PHE A 170 10.49 14.78 6.52
N GLU A 171 11.72 14.69 7.00
CA GLU A 171 12.80 13.94 6.39
C GLU A 171 13.33 12.96 7.42
N ARG A 172 13.30 11.68 7.08
CA ARG A 172 13.74 10.61 7.96
C ARG A 172 15.27 10.61 8.02
N ILE A 173 15.84 10.67 9.21
CA ILE A 173 17.27 10.39 9.39
C ILE A 173 17.44 8.86 9.39
N PRO A 174 18.23 8.28 8.46
CA PRO A 174 18.51 6.86 8.48
C PRO A 174 19.16 6.44 9.80
N GLN A 175 18.82 5.25 10.31
CA GLN A 175 19.22 4.81 11.63
C GLN A 175 20.76 4.78 11.83
N PHE A 176 21.53 4.45 10.79
CA PHE A 176 23.00 4.50 10.83
C PHE A 176 23.58 5.92 10.91
N ARG A 177 22.84 6.94 10.46
CA ARG A 177 23.25 8.36 10.50
C ARG A 177 22.94 9.02 11.84
N ILE A 178 22.12 8.40 12.70
CA ILE A 178 21.71 8.99 14.01
C ILE A 178 22.91 9.33 14.90
N ARG A 179 24.02 8.60 14.77
CA ARG A 179 25.25 8.85 15.55
C ARG A 179 26.04 10.07 15.11
N GLU A 180 25.83 10.53 13.88
CA GLU A 180 26.51 11.68 13.29
C GLU A 180 25.86 13.01 13.70
N LYS A 181 24.74 12.96 14.43
CA LYS A 181 23.89 14.11 14.73
C LYS A 181 24.09 14.65 16.14
N SER A 182 23.96 15.97 16.29
CA SER A 182 23.97 16.64 17.59
C SER A 182 22.68 16.34 18.37
N ASP A 183 22.70 16.58 19.68
CA ASP A 183 21.53 16.37 20.52
C ASP A 183 20.39 17.33 20.14
N GLU A 184 20.69 18.58 19.78
CA GLU A 184 19.68 19.54 19.32
C GLU A 184 19.02 19.09 18.02
N GLU A 185 19.80 18.56 17.07
CA GLU A 185 19.28 17.99 15.82
C GLU A 185 18.35 16.80 16.11
N LEU A 186 18.76 15.89 17.00
CA LEU A 186 17.99 14.70 17.36
C LEU A 186 16.72 15.02 18.14
N GLU A 187 16.76 16.00 19.05
CA GLU A 187 15.57 16.49 19.76
C GLU A 187 14.55 17.10 18.78
N SER A 188 15.01 17.94 17.84
CA SER A 188 14.17 18.54 16.81
C SER A 188 13.55 17.48 15.90
N TYR A 189 14.38 16.52 15.45
CA TYR A 189 13.96 15.38 14.65
C TYR A 189 12.87 14.56 15.36
N LEU A 190 13.08 14.18 16.62
CA LEU A 190 12.14 13.39 17.40
C LEU A 190 10.82 14.12 17.66
N LYS A 191 10.85 15.41 17.98
CA LYS A 191 9.63 16.24 18.10
C LYS A 191 8.85 16.23 16.80
N ASN A 192 9.54 16.44 15.68
CA ASN A 192 8.91 16.41 14.36
C ASN A 192 8.38 15.01 14.01
N TYR A 193 9.10 13.94 14.36
CA TYR A 193 8.67 12.55 14.15
C TYR A 193 7.33 12.29 14.83
N VAL A 194 7.19 12.62 16.12
CA VAL A 194 5.93 12.42 16.86
C VAL A 194 4.81 13.28 16.27
N LYS A 195 5.09 14.54 15.89
CA LYS A 195 4.13 15.39 15.18
C LYS A 195 3.63 14.74 13.90
N ILE A 196 4.51 14.10 13.14
CA ILE A 196 4.16 13.43 11.88
C ILE A 196 3.36 12.16 12.13
N ILE A 197 3.64 11.39 13.18
CA ILE A 197 2.78 10.28 13.60
C ILE A 197 1.34 10.80 13.84
N VAL A 198 1.18 11.94 14.51
CA VAL A 198 -0.14 12.54 14.78
C VAL A 198 -0.84 12.94 13.49
N GLU A 199 -0.15 13.61 12.55
CA GLU A 199 -0.73 14.04 11.28
C GLU A 199 -1.12 12.85 10.38
N ILE A 200 -0.28 11.81 10.33
CA ILE A 200 -0.59 10.56 9.62
C ILE A 200 -1.80 9.86 10.27
N ALA A 201 -1.82 9.78 11.60
CA ALA A 201 -2.91 9.15 12.34
C ALA A 201 -4.23 9.89 12.10
N ASP A 202 -4.23 11.23 12.15
CA ASP A 202 -5.41 12.03 11.81
C ASP A 202 -5.86 11.72 10.37
N ALA A 203 -4.95 11.64 9.41
CA ALA A 203 -5.28 11.35 8.01
C ALA A 203 -5.88 9.94 7.78
N ILE A 204 -5.35 8.91 8.45
CA ILE A 204 -5.68 7.49 8.18
C ILE A 204 -6.76 6.93 9.11
N LEU A 205 -6.74 7.25 10.41
CA LEU A 205 -7.59 6.56 11.40
C LEU A 205 -9.09 6.67 11.11
N PRO A 206 -9.66 7.77 10.58
CA PRO A 206 -11.07 7.80 10.21
C PRO A 206 -11.47 6.71 9.19
N PHE A 207 -10.54 6.35 8.28
CA PHE A 207 -10.76 5.29 7.30
C PHE A 207 -10.71 3.91 7.97
N GLU A 208 -9.72 3.66 8.83
CA GLU A 208 -9.62 2.42 9.60
C GLU A 208 -10.78 2.21 10.57
N GLU A 209 -11.22 3.27 11.26
CA GLU A 209 -12.40 3.26 12.12
C GLU A 209 -13.66 2.88 11.33
N SER A 210 -13.78 3.35 10.08
CA SER A 210 -14.88 2.98 9.19
C SER A 210 -14.83 1.50 8.80
N ILE A 211 -13.65 0.98 8.44
CA ILE A 211 -13.46 -0.45 8.13
C ILE A 211 -13.73 -1.32 9.36
N SER A 212 -13.20 -0.93 10.53
CA SER A 212 -13.47 -1.57 11.82
C SER A 212 -14.96 -1.63 12.12
N GLY A 213 -15.70 -0.54 11.89
CA GLY A 213 -17.16 -0.47 12.04
C GLY A 213 -17.92 -1.41 11.10
N ILE A 214 -17.56 -1.46 9.82
CA ILE A 214 -18.14 -2.38 8.83
C ILE A 214 -17.87 -3.84 9.22
N CYS A 215 -16.62 -4.14 9.55
CA CYS A 215 -16.18 -5.49 9.90
C CYS A 215 -16.64 -5.91 11.30
N GLY A 216 -16.99 -5.00 12.20
CA GLY A 216 -17.28 -5.29 13.61
C GLY A 216 -16.09 -5.91 14.34
N ILE A 217 -14.87 -5.54 13.97
CA ILE A 217 -13.61 -6.02 14.57
C ILE A 217 -12.90 -4.81 15.21
N PRO A 218 -12.40 -4.91 16.45
CA PRO A 218 -11.59 -3.86 17.08
C PRO A 218 -10.46 -3.38 16.17
N ILE A 219 -10.22 -2.06 16.15
CA ILE A 219 -9.31 -1.41 15.18
C ILE A 219 -7.85 -1.89 15.31
N ASP A 220 -7.38 -2.11 16.54
CA ASP A 220 -6.07 -2.69 16.82
C ASP A 220 -5.92 -4.07 16.15
N ARG A 221 -6.94 -4.93 16.22
CA ARG A 221 -6.90 -6.21 15.50
C ARG A 221 -7.09 -6.03 13.98
N GLN A 222 -8.02 -5.18 13.56
CA GLN A 222 -8.41 -5.00 12.17
C GLN A 222 -7.27 -4.44 11.30
N THR A 223 -6.48 -3.50 11.83
CA THR A 223 -5.32 -2.91 11.14
C THR A 223 -4.24 -3.92 10.79
N ARG A 224 -4.22 -5.08 11.47
CA ARG A 224 -3.30 -6.20 11.24
C ARG A 224 -3.90 -7.32 10.37
N MET A 225 -5.12 -7.18 9.87
CA MET A 225 -5.75 -8.17 8.99
C MET A 225 -5.51 -7.85 7.51
N THR A 226 -5.41 -8.89 6.68
CA THR A 226 -5.41 -8.72 5.22
C THR A 226 -6.79 -8.31 4.70
N VAL A 227 -6.84 -7.64 3.55
CA VAL A 227 -8.11 -7.27 2.90
C VAL A 227 -9.02 -8.48 2.70
N GLY A 228 -8.48 -9.64 2.33
CA GLY A 228 -9.26 -10.88 2.18
C GLY A 228 -9.92 -11.35 3.48
N GLU A 229 -9.22 -11.25 4.62
CA GLU A 229 -9.78 -11.60 5.93
C GLU A 229 -10.86 -10.61 6.37
N LEU A 230 -10.70 -9.31 6.06
CA LEU A 230 -11.72 -8.30 6.34
C LEU A 230 -13.03 -8.62 5.61
N ILE A 231 -12.93 -8.96 4.33
CA ILE A 231 -14.08 -9.38 3.54
C ILE A 231 -14.67 -10.70 4.07
N ASP A 232 -13.82 -11.66 4.44
CA ASP A 232 -14.29 -12.95 4.98
C ASP A 232 -15.16 -12.76 6.23
N VAL A 233 -14.80 -11.85 7.13
CA VAL A 233 -15.60 -11.57 8.33
C VAL A 233 -17.02 -11.09 7.97
N VAL A 234 -17.12 -10.17 7.00
CA VAL A 234 -18.40 -9.60 6.58
C VAL A 234 -19.24 -10.66 5.86
N VAL A 235 -18.65 -11.34 4.86
CA VAL A 235 -19.35 -12.38 4.08
C VAL A 235 -19.76 -13.54 4.97
N ALA A 236 -18.89 -14.02 5.85
CA ALA A 236 -19.19 -15.13 6.75
C ALA A 236 -20.29 -14.81 7.76
N ARG A 237 -20.36 -13.57 8.24
CA ARG A 237 -21.45 -13.12 9.10
C ARG A 237 -22.79 -13.23 8.38
N GLU A 238 -22.86 -12.77 7.14
CA GLU A 238 -24.11 -12.74 6.38
C GLU A 238 -24.51 -14.12 5.85
N MET A 239 -23.56 -14.92 5.37
CA MET A 239 -23.79 -16.32 4.99
C MET A 239 -24.34 -17.14 6.16
N LYS A 240 -23.76 -17.01 7.37
CA LYS A 240 -24.26 -17.70 8.56
C LYS A 240 -25.67 -17.28 8.96
N ARG A 241 -26.02 -16.00 8.80
CA ARG A 241 -27.41 -15.53 9.03
C ARG A 241 -28.42 -16.21 8.12
N ARG A 242 -27.99 -16.59 6.91
CA ARG A 242 -28.80 -17.36 5.94
C ARG A 242 -28.71 -18.87 6.14
N GLY A 243 -28.02 -19.35 7.17
CA GLY A 243 -27.82 -20.77 7.42
C GLY A 243 -26.88 -21.46 6.42
N ILE A 244 -26.04 -20.70 5.71
CA ILE A 244 -25.08 -21.24 4.74
C ILE A 244 -23.74 -21.51 5.45
N ASP A 245 -23.40 -22.79 5.56
CA ASP A 245 -22.11 -23.26 6.06
C ASP A 245 -20.96 -22.95 5.10
N LYS A 246 -19.72 -23.08 5.60
CA LYS A 246 -18.52 -22.86 4.80
C LYS A 246 -18.52 -23.74 3.55
N MET A 247 -18.04 -23.17 2.45
CA MET A 247 -18.02 -23.86 1.16
C MET A 247 -16.72 -23.57 0.39
N LYS A 248 -16.26 -24.57 -0.37
CA LYS A 248 -15.12 -24.44 -1.28
C LYS A 248 -15.41 -25.13 -2.60
N VAL A 249 -15.59 -24.34 -3.65
CA VAL A 249 -15.88 -24.81 -5.02
C VAL A 249 -14.71 -24.51 -5.95
N GLY A 250 -14.30 -25.52 -6.73
CA GLY A 250 -13.21 -25.44 -7.70
C GLY A 250 -11.83 -25.81 -7.13
N LYS A 251 -10.91 -26.23 -8.02
CA LYS A 251 -9.50 -26.46 -7.67
C LYS A 251 -8.71 -25.16 -7.78
N SER A 252 -7.75 -24.95 -6.88
CA SER A 252 -6.76 -23.85 -6.90
C SER A 252 -5.78 -23.93 -8.09
N LYS A 253 -6.30 -23.95 -9.33
CA LYS A 253 -5.50 -23.66 -10.54
C LYS A 253 -5.73 -22.20 -10.93
N LYS A 254 -4.75 -21.62 -11.61
CA LYS A 254 -4.87 -20.28 -12.19
C LYS A 254 -5.98 -20.29 -13.26
N TYR A 255 -6.80 -19.25 -13.27
CA TYR A 255 -7.74 -18.94 -14.34
C TYR A 255 -7.24 -17.69 -15.09
N GLU A 256 -7.76 -17.46 -16.30
CA GLU A 256 -7.40 -16.27 -17.08
C GLU A 256 -7.95 -15.00 -16.40
N GLY A 257 -7.08 -14.04 -16.14
CA GLY A 257 -7.45 -12.77 -15.50
C GLY A 257 -8.03 -11.74 -16.47
N GLY A 258 -7.85 -10.46 -16.15
CA GLY A 258 -8.29 -9.37 -17.03
C GLY A 258 -7.48 -9.27 -18.33
N TYR A 259 -8.08 -8.67 -19.35
CA TYR A 259 -7.50 -8.51 -20.68
C TYR A 259 -6.49 -7.36 -20.70
N VAL A 260 -5.26 -7.61 -21.16
CA VAL A 260 -4.21 -6.59 -21.29
C VAL A 260 -3.61 -6.63 -22.69
N TRP A 261 -3.70 -5.49 -23.39
CA TRP A 261 -3.29 -5.37 -24.78
C TRP A 261 -2.60 -4.03 -25.04
N LEU A 262 -1.63 -4.02 -25.95
CA LEU A 262 -0.89 -2.84 -26.39
C LEU A 262 -0.73 -2.97 -27.91
N LYS A 263 -1.05 -1.91 -28.66
CA LYS A 263 -0.91 -1.88 -30.12
C LYS A 263 0.53 -2.09 -30.54
N GLU A 264 1.39 -1.13 -30.22
CA GLU A 264 2.83 -1.18 -30.45
C GLU A 264 3.54 -0.24 -29.45
N PRO A 265 4.81 -0.48 -29.10
CA PRO A 265 5.60 0.49 -28.36
C PRO A 265 5.77 1.78 -29.17
N GLY A 266 5.62 2.93 -28.52
CA GLY A 266 5.73 4.21 -29.19
C GLY A 266 5.17 5.38 -28.40
N VAL A 267 5.19 6.54 -29.05
CA VAL A 267 4.62 7.78 -28.53
C VAL A 267 3.33 8.08 -29.27
N TYR A 268 2.28 8.38 -28.52
CA TYR A 268 0.96 8.76 -29.04
C TYR A 268 0.51 10.07 -28.42
N GLU A 269 -0.31 10.81 -29.15
CA GLU A 269 -0.82 12.13 -28.76
C GLU A 269 -2.34 12.13 -28.71
N ASN A 270 -2.92 13.03 -27.89
CA ASN A 270 -4.37 13.20 -27.74
C ASN A 270 -5.10 11.88 -27.41
N ILE A 271 -4.59 11.15 -26.42
CA ILE A 271 -5.09 9.84 -26.03
C ILE A 271 -6.29 10.02 -25.10
N THR A 272 -7.43 9.51 -25.51
CA THR A 272 -8.61 9.40 -24.64
C THR A 272 -8.46 8.15 -23.78
N TYR A 273 -8.65 8.30 -22.47
CA TYR A 273 -8.70 7.18 -21.54
C TYR A 273 -10.11 7.08 -20.93
N LEU A 274 -10.84 6.02 -21.27
CA LEU A 274 -12.11 5.65 -20.65
C LEU A 274 -11.91 4.49 -19.66
N ASP A 275 -12.59 4.53 -18.53
CA ASP A 275 -12.47 3.54 -17.45
C ASP A 275 -13.84 3.17 -16.86
N PHE A 276 -14.08 1.89 -16.60
CA PHE A 276 -15.35 1.43 -16.03
C PHE A 276 -15.46 1.80 -14.55
N GLN A 277 -16.59 2.39 -14.16
CA GLN A 277 -16.87 2.66 -12.76
C GLN A 277 -17.10 1.35 -11.99
N SER A 278 -16.06 0.86 -11.29
CA SER A 278 -16.17 -0.34 -10.45
C SER A 278 -16.72 -1.54 -11.24
N MET A 279 -16.05 -1.88 -12.35
CA MET A 279 -16.48 -2.91 -13.29
C MET A 279 -16.88 -4.23 -12.59
N TYR A 280 -15.99 -4.78 -11.76
CA TYR A 280 -16.21 -6.06 -11.11
C TYR A 280 -17.41 -6.06 -10.14
N PRO A 281 -17.54 -5.10 -9.19
CA PRO A 281 -18.76 -4.96 -8.39
C PRO A 281 -20.06 -4.89 -9.21
N ASN A 282 -20.06 -4.16 -10.32
CA ASN A 282 -21.25 -4.02 -11.15
C ASN A 282 -21.57 -5.30 -11.94
N ILE A 283 -20.55 -6.03 -12.42
CA ILE A 283 -20.72 -7.37 -13.01
C ILE A 283 -21.34 -8.33 -11.98
N ILE A 284 -20.78 -8.37 -10.76
CA ILE A 284 -21.28 -9.19 -9.65
C ILE A 284 -22.77 -8.91 -9.41
N LYS A 285 -23.16 -7.63 -9.35
CA LYS A 285 -24.55 -7.22 -9.14
C LYS A 285 -25.47 -7.60 -10.30
N ALA A 286 -25.08 -7.30 -11.54
CA ALA A 286 -25.88 -7.50 -12.73
C ALA A 286 -26.17 -8.99 -12.99
N TRP A 287 -25.18 -9.84 -12.72
CA TRP A 287 -25.26 -11.28 -12.98
C TRP A 287 -25.61 -12.11 -11.74
N ASN A 288 -25.82 -11.50 -10.56
CA ASN A 288 -26.09 -12.19 -9.29
C ASN A 288 -25.00 -13.22 -8.92
N ILE A 289 -23.73 -12.87 -9.14
CA ILE A 289 -22.61 -13.81 -8.94
C ILE A 289 -22.16 -13.82 -7.48
N SER A 290 -22.25 -14.97 -6.83
CA SER A 290 -21.89 -15.19 -5.43
C SER A 290 -21.46 -16.66 -5.23
N PRO A 291 -20.70 -17.01 -4.17
CA PRO A 291 -20.26 -18.38 -3.94
C PRO A 291 -21.39 -19.42 -3.89
N GLU A 292 -22.55 -19.03 -3.39
CA GLU A 292 -23.74 -19.86 -3.23
C GLU A 292 -24.69 -19.83 -4.43
N THR A 293 -24.43 -18.98 -5.43
CA THR A 293 -25.29 -18.87 -6.63
C THR A 293 -24.66 -19.49 -7.88
N VAL A 294 -23.33 -19.68 -7.91
CA VAL A 294 -22.63 -20.27 -9.06
C VAL A 294 -22.31 -21.74 -8.84
N ASP A 295 -22.76 -22.58 -9.78
CA ASP A 295 -22.55 -24.03 -9.81
C ASP A 295 -23.04 -24.79 -8.56
N MET A 296 -24.10 -24.28 -7.93
CA MET A 296 -24.71 -24.87 -6.73
C MET A 296 -25.94 -25.76 -7.03
N GLY A 297 -26.00 -26.32 -8.25
CA GLY A 297 -27.08 -27.17 -8.76
C GLY A 297 -28.30 -26.38 -9.24
N GLY A 298 -28.75 -26.61 -10.48
CA GLY A 298 -29.77 -25.77 -11.13
C GLY A 298 -29.19 -24.43 -11.63
N GLY A 299 -30.06 -23.52 -12.07
CA GLY A 299 -29.67 -22.21 -12.62
C GLY A 299 -29.54 -22.18 -14.15
N GLU A 300 -29.43 -20.95 -14.66
CA GLU A 300 -29.24 -20.67 -16.10
C GLU A 300 -27.78 -20.91 -16.48
N GLU A 301 -27.56 -21.61 -17.58
CA GLU A 301 -26.23 -21.86 -18.12
C GLU A 301 -25.74 -20.63 -18.90
N VAL A 302 -24.55 -20.15 -18.56
CA VAL A 302 -23.91 -19.00 -19.17
C VAL A 302 -22.58 -19.44 -19.75
N GLU A 303 -22.37 -19.19 -21.04
CA GLU A 303 -21.14 -19.50 -21.76
C GLU A 303 -20.55 -18.21 -22.37
N ILE A 304 -19.40 -17.78 -21.87
CA ILE A 304 -18.74 -16.53 -22.26
C ILE A 304 -17.25 -16.79 -22.38
N GLU A 305 -16.65 -16.44 -23.52
CA GLU A 305 -15.20 -16.60 -23.73
C GLU A 305 -14.71 -18.05 -23.47
N GLY A 306 -15.54 -19.05 -23.80
CA GLY A 306 -15.26 -20.48 -23.55
C GLY A 306 -15.36 -20.92 -22.09
N VAL A 307 -15.74 -20.01 -21.18
CA VAL A 307 -16.03 -20.30 -19.77
C VAL A 307 -17.52 -20.58 -19.62
N LYS A 308 -17.84 -21.74 -19.03
CA LYS A 308 -19.21 -22.26 -18.94
C LYS A 308 -19.58 -22.61 -17.51
N HIS A 309 -20.55 -21.91 -16.95
CA HIS A 309 -21.03 -22.09 -15.57
C HIS A 309 -22.53 -21.88 -15.47
N LYS A 310 -23.15 -22.34 -14.38
CA LYS A 310 -24.57 -22.12 -14.08
C LYS A 310 -24.75 -21.10 -12.99
N ILE A 311 -25.69 -20.17 -13.17
CA ILE A 311 -26.01 -19.13 -12.20
C ILE A 311 -27.47 -19.23 -11.76
N LYS A 312 -27.69 -19.30 -10.45
CA LYS A 312 -29.02 -19.13 -9.85
C LYS A 312 -29.42 -17.66 -9.83
N LYS A 313 -30.60 -17.34 -10.37
CA LYS A 313 -31.18 -15.98 -10.41
C LYS A 313 -32.48 -15.86 -9.60
N ASP A 314 -33.01 -16.98 -9.13
CA ASP A 314 -34.21 -17.10 -8.29
C ASP A 314 -33.98 -16.62 -6.85
N VAL A 315 -32.74 -16.67 -6.36
CA VAL A 315 -32.34 -16.18 -5.03
C VAL A 315 -31.20 -15.18 -5.17
N ARG A 316 -31.33 -14.02 -4.54
CA ARG A 316 -30.27 -12.99 -4.51
C ARG A 316 -29.10 -13.47 -3.64
N GLY A 317 -27.90 -13.50 -4.21
CA GLY A 317 -26.68 -13.87 -3.49
C GLY A 317 -26.25 -12.81 -2.47
N VAL A 318 -25.55 -13.24 -1.43
CA VAL A 318 -24.97 -12.45 -0.35
C VAL A 318 -24.00 -11.41 -0.88
N ILE A 319 -23.06 -11.79 -1.77
CA ILE A 319 -22.07 -10.84 -2.28
C ILE A 319 -22.74 -9.74 -3.13
N PRO A 320 -23.62 -10.05 -4.11
CA PRO A 320 -24.38 -9.04 -4.84
C PRO A 320 -25.23 -8.11 -3.99
N GLU A 321 -25.73 -8.56 -2.83
CA GLU A 321 -26.47 -7.74 -1.87
C GLU A 321 -25.54 -6.82 -1.06
N LEU A 322 -24.46 -7.37 -0.48
CA LEU A 322 -23.46 -6.58 0.24
C LEU A 322 -22.84 -5.49 -0.65
N VAL A 323 -22.54 -5.82 -1.91
CA VAL A 323 -22.04 -4.85 -2.89
C VAL A 323 -23.08 -3.76 -3.14
N ASP A 324 -24.37 -4.10 -3.24
CA ASP A 324 -25.43 -3.12 -3.45
C ASP A 324 -25.59 -2.19 -2.24
N ASP A 325 -25.58 -2.74 -1.04
CA ASP A 325 -25.62 -1.97 0.22
C ASP A 325 -24.44 -1.01 0.31
N PHE A 326 -23.22 -1.48 0.02
CA PHE A 326 -22.02 -0.65 0.08
C PHE A 326 -22.04 0.48 -0.95
N LEU A 327 -22.42 0.19 -2.20
CA LEU A 327 -22.48 1.19 -3.25
C LEU A 327 -23.61 2.21 -3.00
N SER A 328 -24.78 1.75 -2.55
CA SER A 328 -25.93 2.60 -2.21
C SER A 328 -25.60 3.52 -1.03
N LYS A 329 -25.01 2.98 0.03
CA LYS A 329 -24.58 3.78 1.17
C LYS A 329 -23.51 4.79 0.76
N ARG A 330 -22.55 4.39 -0.06
CA ARG A 330 -21.52 5.28 -0.61
C ARG A 330 -22.13 6.43 -1.40
N LEU A 331 -23.16 6.19 -2.21
CA LEU A 331 -23.86 7.25 -2.95
C LEU A 331 -24.55 8.25 -2.00
N GLU A 332 -25.19 7.78 -0.93
CA GLU A 332 -25.78 8.63 0.11
C GLU A 332 -24.71 9.54 0.75
N LEU A 333 -23.56 8.98 1.14
CA LEU A 333 -22.46 9.72 1.76
C LEU A 333 -21.84 10.73 0.78
N LYS A 334 -21.65 10.36 -0.49
CA LYS A 334 -21.18 11.30 -1.53
C LYS A 334 -22.14 12.47 -1.73
N ARG A 335 -23.46 12.29 -1.59
CA ARG A 335 -24.42 13.40 -1.64
C ARG A 335 -24.20 14.35 -0.47
N LYS A 336 -24.07 13.84 0.76
CA LYS A 336 -23.80 14.67 1.94
C LYS A 336 -22.49 15.47 1.83
N LEU A 337 -21.46 14.89 1.22
CA LEU A 337 -20.17 15.58 1.00
C LEU A 337 -20.26 16.74 0.00
N LYS A 338 -21.25 16.75 -0.91
CA LYS A 338 -21.48 17.89 -1.80
C LYS A 338 -22.01 19.10 -1.03
N ASP A 339 -22.80 18.86 0.02
CA ASP A 339 -23.38 19.93 0.83
C ASP A 339 -22.34 20.51 1.82
N LYS A 340 -21.64 19.62 2.54
CA LYS A 340 -20.58 19.99 3.48
C LYS A 340 -19.52 18.90 3.52
N TYR A 341 -18.27 19.26 3.26
CA TYR A 341 -17.16 18.35 3.40
C TYR A 341 -16.98 17.95 4.88
N ASP A 342 -16.97 16.64 5.12
CA ASP A 342 -16.67 16.04 6.42
C ASP A 342 -15.68 14.89 6.19
N LYS A 343 -14.52 14.99 6.82
CA LYS A 343 -13.41 14.04 6.66
C LYS A 343 -13.81 12.61 7.03
N ARG A 344 -14.63 12.41 8.06
CA ARG A 344 -15.06 11.08 8.50
C ARG A 344 -16.06 10.48 7.51
N ILE A 345 -16.97 11.29 6.97
CA ILE A 345 -17.90 10.87 5.91
C ILE A 345 -17.13 10.49 4.63
N ASP A 346 -16.10 11.28 4.28
CA ASP A 346 -15.24 10.96 3.12
C ASP A 346 -14.42 9.68 3.34
N ALA A 347 -13.93 9.46 4.56
CA ALA A 347 -13.27 8.21 4.91
C ALA A 347 -14.21 6.99 4.85
N GLU A 348 -15.44 7.13 5.36
CA GLU A 348 -16.47 6.08 5.33
C GLU A 348 -16.85 5.69 3.88
N GLN A 349 -17.06 6.67 3.00
CA GLN A 349 -17.38 6.38 1.59
C GLN A 349 -16.20 5.71 0.85
N LYS A 350 -14.95 6.09 1.17
CA LYS A 350 -13.75 5.43 0.65
C LYS A 350 -13.63 3.99 1.14
N ALA A 351 -13.90 3.74 2.42
CA ALA A 351 -13.89 2.40 3.02
C ALA A 351 -14.88 1.46 2.31
N LEU A 352 -16.11 1.92 2.09
CA LEU A 352 -17.13 1.17 1.34
C LEU A 352 -16.69 0.85 -0.09
N LYS A 353 -16.03 1.79 -0.78
CA LYS A 353 -15.47 1.56 -2.13
C LYS A 353 -14.43 0.43 -2.12
N VAL A 354 -13.50 0.46 -1.16
CA VAL A 354 -12.45 -0.56 -1.04
C VAL A 354 -13.06 -1.93 -0.75
N MET A 355 -14.01 -2.00 0.18
CA MET A 355 -14.69 -3.25 0.54
C MET A 355 -15.48 -3.83 -0.64
N ALA A 356 -16.21 -3.01 -1.39
CA ALA A 356 -16.94 -3.45 -2.59
C ALA A 356 -16.00 -4.01 -3.66
N ASN A 357 -14.90 -3.30 -3.98
CA ASN A 357 -13.93 -3.73 -4.99
C ASN A 357 -13.21 -5.03 -4.61
N ALA A 358 -13.01 -5.28 -3.32
CA ALA A 358 -12.32 -6.48 -2.84
C ALA A 358 -13.15 -7.78 -2.96
N MET A 359 -14.47 -7.69 -3.15
CA MET A 359 -15.38 -8.86 -3.24
C MET A 359 -15.03 -9.81 -4.38
N TYR A 360 -14.59 -9.29 -5.53
CA TYR A 360 -14.11 -10.14 -6.64
C TYR A 360 -12.87 -10.95 -6.23
N GLY A 361 -11.86 -10.27 -5.68
CA GLY A 361 -10.63 -10.92 -5.23
C GLY A 361 -10.86 -11.95 -4.13
N TYR A 362 -11.85 -11.72 -3.27
CA TYR A 362 -12.25 -12.65 -2.21
C TYR A 362 -12.71 -14.01 -2.75
N MET A 363 -13.58 -14.04 -3.75
CA MET A 363 -14.08 -15.31 -4.32
C MET A 363 -12.98 -16.17 -4.94
N GLY A 364 -11.94 -15.53 -5.49
CA GLY A 364 -10.74 -16.19 -6.05
C GLY A 364 -9.64 -16.48 -5.03
N TRP A 365 -9.77 -16.08 -3.77
CA TRP A 365 -8.74 -16.24 -2.75
C TRP A 365 -8.93 -17.54 -1.96
N ASN A 366 -7.95 -18.46 -2.06
CA ASN A 366 -8.01 -19.77 -1.39
C ASN A 366 -8.24 -19.74 0.14
N GLY A 367 -7.93 -18.62 0.79
CA GLY A 367 -8.14 -18.42 2.22
C GLY A 367 -9.59 -18.08 2.60
N ALA A 368 -10.46 -17.79 1.62
CA ALA A 368 -11.86 -17.49 1.85
C ALA A 368 -12.59 -18.68 2.48
N SER A 369 -13.45 -18.40 3.46
CA SER A 369 -14.38 -19.36 4.04
C SER A 369 -15.47 -19.77 3.05
N TYR A 370 -15.81 -18.89 2.10
CA TYR A 370 -16.79 -19.09 1.03
C TYR A 370 -16.11 -18.94 -0.33
N TYR A 371 -15.17 -19.86 -0.60
CA TYR A 371 -14.39 -19.86 -1.84
C TYR A 371 -15.22 -20.46 -2.97
N ASN A 372 -15.33 -19.74 -4.09
CA ASN A 372 -15.88 -20.29 -5.32
C ASN A 372 -15.07 -19.76 -6.51
N ARG A 373 -14.16 -20.60 -6.99
CA ARG A 373 -13.31 -20.25 -8.13
C ARG A 373 -14.13 -19.99 -9.39
N ASN A 374 -15.15 -20.79 -9.63
CA ASN A 374 -15.96 -20.73 -10.83
C ASN A 374 -16.68 -19.37 -10.92
N ALA A 375 -17.14 -18.84 -9.79
CA ALA A 375 -17.64 -17.47 -9.69
C ALA A 375 -16.59 -16.43 -10.09
N ALA A 376 -15.36 -16.53 -9.57
CA ALA A 376 -14.28 -15.60 -9.91
C ALA A 376 -13.84 -15.69 -11.38
N GLU A 377 -13.78 -16.90 -11.93
CA GLU A 377 -13.46 -17.17 -13.34
C GLU A 377 -14.52 -16.60 -14.29
N LEU A 378 -15.80 -16.78 -13.94
CA LEU A 378 -16.94 -16.23 -14.68
C LEU A 378 -16.95 -14.69 -14.67
N ILE A 379 -16.68 -14.07 -13.53
CA ILE A 379 -16.55 -12.61 -13.42
C ILE A 379 -15.43 -12.09 -14.32
N ALA A 380 -14.27 -12.76 -14.35
CA ALA A 380 -13.16 -12.38 -15.20
C ALA A 380 -13.50 -12.54 -16.69
N ALA A 381 -14.20 -13.62 -17.07
CA ALA A 381 -14.66 -13.85 -18.43
C ALA A 381 -15.64 -12.75 -18.89
N LEU A 382 -16.62 -12.39 -18.05
CA LEU A 382 -17.54 -11.28 -18.28
C LEU A 382 -16.79 -9.95 -18.46
N ALA A 383 -15.79 -9.68 -17.61
CA ALA A 383 -14.99 -8.47 -17.74
C ALA A 383 -14.25 -8.41 -19.08
N ARG A 384 -13.62 -9.53 -19.50
CA ARG A 384 -12.98 -9.63 -20.82
C ARG A 384 -13.97 -9.43 -21.97
N TYR A 385 -15.16 -10.01 -21.86
CA TYR A 385 -16.21 -9.87 -22.86
C TYR A 385 -16.62 -8.41 -23.04
N TYR A 386 -16.94 -7.69 -21.95
CA TYR A 386 -17.34 -6.29 -22.03
C TYR A 386 -16.23 -5.39 -22.60
N ILE A 387 -14.98 -5.54 -22.15
CA ILE A 387 -13.90 -4.67 -22.62
C ILE A 387 -13.58 -4.91 -24.11
N LYS A 388 -13.67 -6.16 -24.59
CA LYS A 388 -13.52 -6.49 -26.02
C LYS A 388 -14.64 -5.90 -26.88
N ASN A 389 -15.87 -5.89 -26.38
CA ASN A 389 -16.99 -5.25 -27.08
C ASN A 389 -16.86 -3.72 -27.12
N VAL A 390 -16.42 -3.10 -26.02
CA VAL A 390 -16.08 -1.68 -25.99
C VAL A 390 -15.00 -1.37 -27.01
N GLN A 391 -13.97 -2.21 -27.12
CA GLN A 391 -12.93 -2.09 -28.12
C GLN A 391 -13.51 -2.04 -29.54
N ARG A 392 -14.39 -3.00 -29.87
CA ARG A 392 -15.08 -3.06 -31.17
C ARG A 392 -15.89 -1.78 -31.44
N ILE A 393 -16.66 -1.29 -30.47
CA ILE A 393 -17.46 -0.06 -30.63
C ILE A 393 -16.58 1.15 -30.90
N ILE A 394 -15.47 1.30 -30.17
CA ILE A 394 -14.53 2.40 -30.38
C ILE A 394 -13.96 2.35 -31.81
N GLU A 395 -13.56 1.16 -32.28
CA GLU A 395 -13.02 0.96 -33.63
C GLU A 395 -14.05 1.26 -34.73
N GLU A 396 -15.29 0.77 -34.58
CA GLU A 396 -16.41 1.04 -35.49
C GLU A 396 -16.76 2.55 -35.57
N MET A 397 -16.50 3.29 -34.50
CA MET A 397 -16.76 4.74 -34.42
C MET A 397 -15.53 5.60 -34.76
N GLY A 398 -14.51 5.01 -35.39
CA GLY A 398 -13.34 5.71 -35.92
C GLY A 398 -12.22 5.96 -34.89
N GLY A 399 -12.27 5.30 -33.74
CA GLY A 399 -11.18 5.28 -32.77
C GLY A 399 -10.13 4.22 -33.11
N THR A 400 -8.89 4.46 -32.70
CA THR A 400 -7.79 3.50 -32.79
C THR A 400 -7.27 3.19 -31.40
N ILE A 401 -7.38 1.91 -31.01
CA ILE A 401 -6.99 1.45 -29.69
C ILE A 401 -5.47 1.47 -29.57
N ILE A 402 -4.99 2.02 -28.47
CA ILE A 402 -3.57 2.08 -28.13
C ILE A 402 -3.26 1.07 -27.04
N TYR A 403 -4.03 1.06 -25.96
CA TYR A 403 -3.76 0.24 -24.78
C TYR A 403 -5.05 -0.17 -24.07
N VAL A 404 -5.08 -1.39 -23.53
CA VAL A 404 -6.17 -1.91 -22.70
C VAL A 404 -5.56 -2.52 -21.45
N ASP A 405 -6.10 -2.17 -20.27
CA ASP A 405 -5.70 -2.75 -18.98
C ASP A 405 -6.93 -3.08 -18.14
N THR A 406 -7.45 -4.28 -18.34
CA THR A 406 -8.56 -4.87 -17.60
C THR A 406 -9.90 -4.12 -17.74
N ASP A 407 -10.12 -3.06 -16.97
CA ASP A 407 -11.32 -2.22 -16.92
C ASP A 407 -11.15 -0.85 -17.61
N GLY A 408 -9.93 -0.55 -18.06
CA GLY A 408 -9.58 0.69 -18.74
C GLY A 408 -9.15 0.53 -20.20
N ILE A 409 -9.56 1.47 -21.05
CA ILE A 409 -9.23 1.49 -22.49
C ILE A 409 -8.75 2.86 -22.95
N GLN A 410 -7.64 2.87 -23.70
CA GLN A 410 -6.94 4.05 -24.17
C GLN A 410 -6.88 4.04 -25.70
N PHE A 411 -7.33 5.12 -26.33
CA PHE A 411 -7.44 5.21 -27.79
C PHE A 411 -7.23 6.64 -28.30
N ILE A 412 -6.98 6.77 -29.61
CA ILE A 412 -6.90 8.04 -30.33
C ILE A 412 -7.99 8.09 -31.40
N GLY A 413 -8.43 9.29 -31.78
CA GLY A 413 -9.49 9.45 -32.79
C GLY A 413 -10.90 9.11 -32.28
N GLY A 414 -11.90 9.37 -33.12
CA GLY A 414 -13.31 9.26 -32.75
C GLY A 414 -13.81 10.36 -31.82
N ASP A 415 -15.13 10.52 -31.74
CA ASP A 415 -15.78 11.40 -30.75
C ASP A 415 -16.02 10.62 -29.47
N TRP A 416 -15.11 10.77 -28.49
CA TRP A 416 -15.17 10.02 -27.24
C TRP A 416 -16.49 10.19 -26.49
N LYS A 417 -17.18 11.34 -26.61
CA LYS A 417 -18.46 11.57 -25.93
C LYS A 417 -19.55 10.69 -26.51
N LYS A 418 -19.64 10.64 -27.85
CA LYS A 418 -20.60 9.77 -28.54
C LYS A 418 -20.31 8.29 -28.31
N ILE A 419 -19.02 7.93 -28.32
CA ILE A 419 -18.59 6.56 -28.03
C ILE A 419 -18.98 6.15 -26.60
N MET A 420 -18.64 6.98 -25.61
CA MET A 420 -18.98 6.74 -24.20
C MET A 420 -20.49 6.62 -24.00
N ASN A 421 -21.29 7.51 -24.59
CA ASN A 421 -22.75 7.45 -24.49
C ASN A 421 -23.30 6.15 -25.10
N LYS A 422 -22.85 5.77 -26.31
CA LYS A 422 -23.27 4.51 -26.94
C LYS A 422 -22.94 3.29 -26.07
N ILE A 423 -21.74 3.25 -25.48
CA ILE A 423 -21.32 2.15 -24.59
C ILE A 423 -22.25 2.08 -23.36
N ASN A 424 -22.55 3.22 -22.74
CA ASN A 424 -23.39 3.29 -21.54
C ASN A 424 -24.88 3.00 -21.84
N ASP A 425 -25.34 3.25 -23.05
CA ASP A 425 -26.70 2.91 -23.49
C ASP A 425 -26.84 1.40 -23.81
N GLU A 426 -25.77 0.75 -24.29
CA GLU A 426 -25.78 -0.65 -24.72
C GLU A 426 -25.53 -1.66 -23.58
N TYR A 427 -24.76 -1.27 -22.55
CA TYR A 427 -24.32 -2.18 -21.49
C TYR A 427 -24.81 -1.76 -20.09
N PRO A 428 -25.03 -2.73 -19.18
CA PRO A 428 -25.43 -2.45 -17.79
C PRO A 428 -24.27 -1.93 -16.91
N LEU A 429 -23.15 -1.53 -17.53
CA LEU A 429 -21.94 -1.05 -16.88
C LEU A 429 -21.67 0.38 -17.34
N ASN A 430 -21.37 1.28 -16.40
CA ASN A 430 -21.06 2.66 -16.72
C ASN A 430 -19.55 2.86 -16.93
N ILE A 431 -19.16 3.35 -18.09
CA ILE A 431 -17.80 3.81 -18.42
C ILE A 431 -17.75 5.33 -18.39
N GLU A 432 -16.66 5.89 -17.86
CA GLU A 432 -16.46 7.34 -17.75
C GLU A 432 -15.13 7.76 -18.37
N LEU A 433 -15.06 9.05 -18.73
CA LEU A 433 -13.79 9.67 -19.08
C LEU A 433 -12.92 9.81 -17.83
N GLU A 434 -11.81 9.07 -17.80
CA GLU A 434 -10.79 9.20 -16.76
C GLU A 434 -9.91 10.42 -17.04
N ARG A 435 -9.39 10.56 -18.27
CA ARG A 435 -8.58 11.72 -18.69
C ARG A 435 -8.34 11.77 -20.20
N ILE A 436 -7.92 12.93 -20.70
CA ILE A 436 -7.39 13.13 -22.05
C ILE A 436 -5.91 13.44 -21.94
N VAL A 437 -5.06 12.48 -22.31
CA VAL A 437 -3.60 12.58 -22.22
C VAL A 437 -3.06 13.34 -23.44
N GLN A 438 -2.27 14.38 -23.18
CA GLN A 438 -1.66 15.20 -24.25
C GLN A 438 -0.66 14.37 -25.06
N ARG A 439 0.24 13.68 -24.36
CA ARG A 439 1.25 12.81 -24.96
C ARG A 439 1.56 11.64 -24.02
N GLY A 440 1.59 10.43 -24.56
CA GLY A 440 1.88 9.21 -23.81
C GLY A 440 2.94 8.38 -24.51
N VAL A 441 3.82 7.77 -23.73
CA VAL A 441 4.83 6.82 -24.22
C VAL A 441 4.57 5.44 -23.64
N TYR A 442 4.63 4.41 -24.48
CA TYR A 442 4.41 3.02 -24.12
C TYR A 442 5.64 2.21 -24.50
N TRP A 443 6.22 1.50 -23.54
CA TRP A 443 7.36 0.60 -23.77
C TRP A 443 6.89 -0.84 -23.96
N THR A 444 6.06 -1.32 -23.04
CA THR A 444 5.50 -2.68 -23.04
C THR A 444 4.18 -2.68 -22.27
N LYS A 445 3.45 -3.81 -22.27
CA LYS A 445 2.27 -3.96 -21.42
C LYS A 445 2.61 -3.63 -19.96
N LYS A 446 1.78 -2.82 -19.30
CA LYS A 446 2.00 -2.31 -17.94
C LYS A 446 3.24 -1.42 -17.75
N LYS A 447 3.86 -0.92 -18.82
CA LYS A 447 4.97 0.05 -18.78
C LYS A 447 4.70 1.23 -19.70
N TYR A 448 4.20 2.33 -19.14
CA TYR A 448 3.91 3.56 -19.89
C TYR A 448 4.03 4.80 -19.00
N ALA A 449 4.10 5.98 -19.63
CA ALA A 449 4.02 7.26 -18.95
C ALA A 449 3.13 8.25 -19.73
N HIS A 450 2.37 9.06 -19.00
CA HIS A 450 1.42 10.04 -19.53
C HIS A 450 1.80 11.45 -19.11
N LEU A 451 1.78 12.38 -20.06
CA LEU A 451 1.75 13.82 -19.83
C LEU A 451 0.29 14.29 -19.84
N TYR A 452 -0.20 14.70 -18.68
CA TYR A 452 -1.57 15.18 -18.48
C TYR A 452 -1.56 16.32 -17.47
N ASP A 453 -2.24 17.42 -17.78
CA ASP A 453 -2.31 18.61 -16.91
C ASP A 453 -0.92 19.14 -16.51
N GLY A 454 0.02 19.15 -17.46
CA GLY A 454 1.42 19.55 -17.24
C GLY A 454 2.26 18.61 -16.37
N LYS A 455 1.66 17.52 -15.86
CA LYS A 455 2.30 16.54 -14.97
C LYS A 455 2.57 15.23 -15.70
N VAL A 456 3.71 14.62 -15.38
CA VAL A 456 4.07 13.29 -15.90
C VAL A 456 3.80 12.24 -14.85
N THR A 457 3.04 11.22 -15.22
CA THR A 457 2.69 10.07 -14.38
C THR A 457 3.13 8.78 -15.05
N GLY A 458 3.70 7.85 -14.30
CA GLY A 458 4.26 6.60 -14.81
C GLY A 458 3.59 5.37 -14.23
N VAL A 459 3.49 4.31 -15.04
CA VAL A 459 3.01 2.99 -14.66
C VAL A 459 4.06 1.95 -15.05
N GLY A 460 4.49 1.12 -14.10
CA GLY A 460 5.48 0.03 -14.24
C GLY A 460 6.89 0.39 -14.70
N VAL A 461 7.17 1.68 -14.91
CA VAL A 461 8.49 2.24 -15.25
C VAL A 461 9.48 2.15 -14.09
N GLU A 462 10.78 2.07 -14.39
CA GLU A 462 11.84 1.85 -13.41
C GLU A 462 11.87 2.96 -12.33
N TYR A 463 11.53 4.21 -12.64
CA TYR A 463 11.49 5.31 -11.68
C TYR A 463 10.37 5.21 -10.62
N ILE A 464 9.39 4.31 -10.80
CA ILE A 464 8.41 4.00 -9.74
C ILE A 464 8.73 2.69 -9.03
N ARG A 465 9.71 1.92 -9.51
CA ARG A 465 10.11 0.66 -8.89
C ARG A 465 11.00 0.90 -7.67
N ARG A 466 10.98 -0.08 -6.77
CA ARG A 466 11.73 -0.04 -5.51
C ARG A 466 13.15 -0.60 -5.61
N ASP A 467 13.34 -1.54 -6.53
CA ASP A 467 14.60 -2.26 -6.75
C ASP A 467 15.58 -1.48 -7.64
N TYR A 468 15.30 -0.21 -7.90
CA TYR A 468 16.17 0.69 -8.65
C TYR A 468 16.74 1.79 -7.75
N PRO A 469 18.05 2.09 -7.87
CA PRO A 469 18.67 3.20 -7.15
C PRO A 469 18.00 4.54 -7.41
N LYS A 470 17.84 5.36 -6.38
CA LYS A 470 17.18 6.67 -6.46
C LYS A 470 17.81 7.56 -7.54
N ILE A 471 19.14 7.59 -7.66
CA ILE A 471 19.82 8.37 -8.71
C ILE A 471 19.38 7.97 -10.14
N ILE A 472 19.15 6.68 -10.39
CA ILE A 472 18.70 6.17 -11.70
C ILE A 472 17.21 6.52 -11.91
N LYS A 473 16.41 6.41 -10.85
CA LYS A 473 14.98 6.78 -10.87
C LYS A 473 14.80 8.27 -11.18
N ASP A 474 15.55 9.13 -10.50
CA ASP A 474 15.52 10.57 -10.70
C ASP A 474 15.93 10.94 -12.12
N ALA A 475 17.00 10.31 -12.64
CA ALA A 475 17.43 10.49 -14.03
C ALA A 475 16.35 10.09 -15.03
N GLN A 476 15.80 8.87 -14.92
CA GLN A 476 14.79 8.36 -15.84
C GLN A 476 13.53 9.23 -15.80
N ARG A 477 13.06 9.63 -14.61
CA ARG A 477 11.88 10.49 -14.46
C ARG A 477 12.04 11.82 -15.19
N GLN A 478 13.16 12.53 -14.96
CA GLN A 478 13.39 13.83 -15.60
C GLN A 478 13.59 13.69 -17.12
N ILE A 479 14.28 12.64 -17.57
CA ILE A 479 14.46 12.34 -18.99
C ILE A 479 13.11 12.10 -19.67
N VAL A 480 12.27 11.22 -19.11
CA VAL A 480 10.92 10.95 -19.64
C VAL A 480 10.08 12.22 -19.68
N GLU A 481 10.16 13.06 -18.64
CA GLU A 481 9.44 14.32 -18.59
C GLU A 481 9.85 15.27 -19.72
N HIS A 482 11.15 15.46 -19.95
CA HIS A 482 11.63 16.29 -21.04
C HIS A 482 11.32 15.70 -22.41
N LEU A 483 11.45 14.38 -22.58
CA LEU A 483 11.12 13.71 -23.84
C LEU A 483 9.64 13.86 -24.18
N LEU A 484 8.73 13.68 -23.22
CA LEU A 484 7.29 13.91 -23.41
C LEU A 484 6.97 15.38 -23.72
N LYS A 485 7.71 16.33 -23.16
CA LYS A 485 7.60 17.77 -23.48
C LYS A 485 8.29 18.17 -24.79
N GLY A 486 8.94 17.25 -25.50
CA GLY A 486 9.63 17.51 -26.78
C GLY A 486 11.06 18.05 -26.64
N ASN A 487 11.59 18.17 -25.41
CA ASN A 487 12.90 18.75 -25.11
C ASN A 487 14.02 17.70 -25.16
N VAL A 488 14.31 17.16 -26.35
CA VAL A 488 15.26 16.06 -26.56
C VAL A 488 16.69 16.42 -26.13
N GLU A 489 17.17 17.62 -26.48
CA GLU A 489 18.53 18.06 -26.08
C GLU A 489 18.69 18.10 -24.56
N ARG A 490 17.67 18.59 -23.85
CA ARG A 490 17.68 18.60 -22.39
C ARG A 490 17.71 17.19 -21.81
N ALA A 491 16.99 16.24 -22.41
CA ALA A 491 17.05 14.84 -22.01
C ALA A 491 18.46 14.24 -22.20
N ARG A 492 19.16 14.57 -23.30
CA ARG A 492 20.56 14.14 -23.55
C ARG A 492 21.55 14.77 -22.57
N GLU A 493 21.38 16.04 -22.23
CA GLU A 493 22.15 16.72 -21.18
C GLU A 493 21.98 16.03 -19.83
N LEU A 494 20.74 15.75 -19.42
CA LEU A 494 20.46 15.04 -18.18
C LEU A 494 21.08 13.65 -18.17
N ARG A 495 21.00 12.93 -19.30
CA ARG A 495 21.68 11.64 -19.44
C ARG A 495 23.17 11.76 -19.14
N ARG A 496 23.86 12.75 -19.71
CA ARG A 496 25.31 12.98 -19.46
C ARG A 496 25.57 13.38 -18.01
N LYS A 497 24.77 14.30 -17.46
CA LYS A 497 24.89 14.79 -16.08
C LYS A 497 24.84 13.63 -15.07
N TYR A 498 23.78 12.84 -15.09
CA TYR A 498 23.60 11.73 -14.15
C TYR A 498 24.63 10.62 -14.34
N ARG A 499 25.01 10.32 -15.59
CA ARG A 499 26.09 9.36 -15.87
C ARG A 499 27.42 9.81 -15.28
N ASN A 500 27.76 11.09 -15.40
CA ASN A 500 28.99 11.65 -14.82
C ASN A 500 28.94 11.66 -13.29
N MET A 501 27.79 11.98 -12.68
CA MET A 501 27.62 11.87 -11.22
C MET A 501 27.92 10.46 -10.72
N ILE A 502 27.40 9.42 -11.40
CA ILE A 502 27.67 8.03 -11.04
C ILE A 502 29.16 7.69 -11.25
N LYS A 503 29.73 8.10 -12.39
CA LYS A 503 31.14 7.84 -12.73
C LYS A 503 32.12 8.46 -11.75
N GLU A 504 31.81 9.66 -11.26
CA GLU A 504 32.65 10.43 -10.35
C GLU A 504 32.37 10.14 -8.86
N GLY A 505 31.36 9.31 -8.55
CA GLY A 505 30.98 9.05 -7.15
C GLY A 505 30.32 10.25 -6.45
N LYS A 506 29.76 11.21 -7.19
CA LYS A 506 29.17 12.45 -6.66
C LYS A 506 27.70 12.27 -6.30
N PHE A 507 27.43 11.50 -5.26
CA PHE A 507 26.11 11.20 -4.72
C PHE A 507 26.23 10.69 -3.29
N GLU A 508 25.12 10.66 -2.53
CA GLU A 508 25.09 10.04 -1.20
C GLU A 508 24.91 8.51 -1.31
N ILE A 509 25.41 7.74 -0.34
CA ILE A 509 25.32 6.26 -0.39
C ILE A 509 23.85 5.77 -0.48
N GLU A 510 22.92 6.54 0.09
CA GLU A 510 21.49 6.32 0.04
C GLU A 510 20.93 6.43 -1.40
N ASP A 511 21.53 7.25 -2.26
CA ASP A 511 21.07 7.45 -3.64
C ASP A 511 21.36 6.24 -4.55
N ILE A 512 22.37 5.42 -4.19
CA ILE A 512 22.80 4.24 -4.97
C ILE A 512 22.22 2.92 -4.43
N ALA A 513 21.53 2.98 -3.29
CA ALA A 513 20.99 1.82 -2.60
C ALA A 513 19.98 1.06 -3.46
N VAL A 514 20.15 -0.25 -3.56
CA VAL A 514 19.17 -1.18 -4.13
C VAL A 514 18.35 -1.76 -2.99
N VAL A 515 17.04 -1.60 -3.02
CA VAL A 515 16.15 -2.13 -1.98
C VAL A 515 15.55 -3.44 -2.43
N GLU A 516 15.86 -4.52 -1.72
CA GLU A 516 15.26 -5.83 -1.95
C GLU A 516 14.53 -6.35 -0.72
N GLN A 517 13.41 -7.04 -0.93
CA GLN A 517 12.63 -7.66 0.14
C GLN A 517 13.05 -9.12 0.32
N LEU A 518 13.28 -9.54 1.57
CA LEU A 518 13.41 -10.94 1.92
C LEU A 518 12.07 -11.66 1.74
N THR A 519 11.99 -12.58 0.80
CA THR A 519 10.80 -13.41 0.53
C THR A 519 10.78 -14.69 1.35
N LYS A 520 11.90 -15.07 1.96
CA LYS A 520 12.09 -16.22 2.85
C LYS A 520 13.07 -15.84 3.98
N LYS A 521 13.27 -16.71 4.97
CA LYS A 521 14.42 -16.55 5.88
C LYS A 521 15.73 -16.78 5.10
N PRO A 522 16.87 -16.14 5.45
CA PRO A 522 18.11 -16.27 4.69
C PRO A 522 18.62 -17.70 4.52
N GLU A 523 18.33 -18.60 5.48
CA GLU A 523 18.73 -20.00 5.45
C GLU A 523 17.86 -20.86 4.49
N GLU A 524 16.64 -20.39 4.17
CA GLU A 524 15.67 -21.09 3.32
C GLU A 524 15.86 -20.80 1.81
N TYR A 525 16.87 -20.02 1.45
CA TYR A 525 17.21 -19.70 0.07
C TYR A 525 18.10 -20.78 -0.55
N GLU A 526 17.54 -21.56 -1.48
CA GLU A 526 18.31 -22.50 -2.31
C GLU A 526 19.34 -21.79 -3.19
N LYS A 527 18.98 -20.61 -3.72
CA LYS A 527 19.88 -19.73 -4.48
C LYS A 527 20.02 -18.41 -3.74
N ALA A 528 21.25 -18.01 -3.48
CA ALA A 528 21.55 -16.73 -2.86
C ALA A 528 20.99 -15.57 -3.71
N THR A 529 20.32 -14.64 -3.04
CA THR A 529 19.97 -13.32 -3.54
C THR A 529 20.84 -12.26 -2.86
N LYS A 530 20.91 -11.05 -3.43
CA LYS A 530 21.64 -9.94 -2.84
C LYS A 530 21.15 -9.66 -1.41
N ALA A 531 19.82 -9.61 -1.24
CA ALA A 531 19.20 -9.46 0.08
C ALA A 531 19.58 -10.58 1.04
N SER A 532 19.59 -11.84 0.60
CA SER A 532 19.93 -12.96 1.49
C SER A 532 21.38 -12.90 1.97
N ILE A 533 22.32 -12.46 1.13
CA ILE A 533 23.73 -12.30 1.50
C ILE A 533 23.89 -11.14 2.49
N ALA A 534 23.32 -9.98 2.18
CA ALA A 534 23.36 -8.82 3.07
C ALA A 534 22.69 -9.14 4.43
N ALA A 535 21.57 -9.87 4.43
CA ALA A 535 20.89 -10.30 5.65
C ALA A 535 21.74 -11.26 6.50
N LYS A 536 22.45 -12.22 5.89
CA LYS A 536 23.37 -13.11 6.63
C LYS A 536 24.48 -12.31 7.31
N ILE A 537 25.06 -11.33 6.63
CA ILE A 537 26.08 -10.44 7.21
C ILE A 537 25.53 -9.69 8.43
N LEU A 538 24.30 -9.16 8.35
CA LEU A 538 23.64 -8.48 9.47
C LEU A 538 23.40 -9.42 10.67
N MET A 539 22.99 -10.65 10.40
CA MET A 539 22.77 -11.66 11.45
C MET A 539 24.08 -12.08 12.12
N GLU A 540 25.07 -12.49 11.33
CA GLU A 540 26.30 -13.11 11.81
C GLU A 540 27.19 -12.09 12.53
N ASN A 541 27.34 -10.88 11.98
CA ASN A 541 28.29 -9.90 12.51
C ASN A 541 27.68 -8.99 13.59
N TYR A 542 26.36 -8.78 13.57
CA TYR A 542 25.71 -7.77 14.43
C TYR A 542 24.57 -8.34 15.29
N GLY A 543 24.15 -9.59 15.04
CA GLY A 543 23.05 -10.21 15.77
C GLY A 543 21.70 -9.55 15.50
N ILE A 544 21.51 -9.00 14.31
CA ILE A 544 20.24 -8.39 13.90
C ILE A 544 19.24 -9.49 13.57
N GLU A 545 18.04 -9.40 14.13
CA GLU A 545 16.93 -10.28 13.77
C GLU A 545 16.44 -9.90 12.38
N VAL A 546 16.62 -10.80 11.41
CA VAL A 546 16.06 -10.64 10.06
C VAL A 546 14.88 -11.58 9.87
N HIS A 547 13.92 -11.15 9.06
CA HIS A 547 12.70 -11.91 8.84
C HIS A 547 12.18 -11.79 7.41
N ARG A 548 11.33 -12.74 7.04
CA ARG A 548 10.57 -12.66 5.79
C ARG A 548 9.74 -11.38 5.78
N GLY A 549 9.84 -10.61 4.71
CA GLY A 549 9.17 -9.33 4.51
C GLY A 549 10.07 -8.13 4.77
N MET A 550 11.19 -8.30 5.46
CA MET A 550 12.16 -7.23 5.75
C MET A 550 12.78 -6.71 4.46
N TYR A 551 12.85 -5.39 4.33
CA TYR A 551 13.58 -4.72 3.27
C TYR A 551 15.02 -4.52 3.69
N ILE A 552 15.95 -4.89 2.82
CA ILE A 552 17.38 -4.71 3.01
C ILE A 552 17.86 -3.71 1.98
N TYR A 553 18.55 -2.67 2.45
CA TYR A 553 19.22 -1.70 1.61
C TYR A 553 20.61 -2.20 1.26
N ILE A 554 20.89 -2.31 -0.04
CA ILE A 554 22.06 -3.03 -0.53
C ILE A 554 22.90 -2.12 -1.41
N ALA A 555 24.21 -2.14 -1.18
CA ALA A 555 25.23 -1.64 -2.09
C ALA A 555 26.03 -2.80 -2.70
N ILE A 556 26.46 -2.64 -3.95
CA ILE A 556 27.33 -3.59 -4.64
C ILE A 556 28.77 -3.06 -4.59
N VAL A 557 29.64 -3.78 -3.88
CA VAL A 557 31.03 -3.38 -3.68
C VAL A 557 31.98 -4.03 -4.68
N LYS A 558 33.17 -3.47 -4.89
CA LYS A 558 34.24 -4.07 -5.71
C LYS A 558 34.62 -5.46 -5.17
N GLY A 559 34.99 -6.38 -6.06
CA GLY A 559 35.47 -7.71 -5.67
C GLY A 559 35.28 -8.77 -6.74
N VAL A 560 35.59 -10.01 -6.38
CA VAL A 560 35.45 -11.19 -7.25
C VAL A 560 34.04 -11.77 -7.16
N GLY A 561 33.55 -12.33 -8.27
CA GLY A 561 32.25 -13.00 -8.34
C GLY A 561 31.09 -12.09 -8.78
N GLY A 562 29.92 -12.71 -8.95
CA GLY A 562 28.72 -12.02 -9.41
C GLY A 562 28.21 -10.97 -8.41
N PRO A 563 27.40 -9.97 -8.86
CA PRO A 563 26.89 -8.89 -8.01
C PRO A 563 26.17 -9.37 -6.74
N THR A 564 25.55 -10.55 -6.78
CA THR A 564 24.90 -11.20 -5.63
C THR A 564 25.84 -11.38 -4.44
N TYR A 565 27.05 -11.90 -4.65
CA TYR A 565 27.98 -12.21 -3.57
C TYR A 565 28.77 -10.98 -3.08
N ARG A 566 28.76 -9.93 -3.90
CA ARG A 566 29.33 -8.61 -3.61
C ARG A 566 28.31 -7.64 -2.99
N ALA A 567 27.10 -8.11 -2.70
CA ALA A 567 26.09 -7.33 -2.00
C ALA A 567 26.48 -7.12 -0.53
N ARG A 568 26.37 -5.88 -0.06
CA ARG A 568 26.61 -5.50 1.35
C ARG A 568 25.49 -4.57 1.83
N PRO A 569 25.13 -4.61 3.13
CA PRO A 569 24.26 -3.59 3.72
C PRO A 569 24.86 -2.20 3.51
N ILE A 570 24.06 -1.21 3.11
CA ILE A 570 24.58 0.14 2.82
C ILE A 570 25.23 0.79 4.04
N GLU A 571 24.80 0.40 5.24
CA GLU A 571 25.26 0.91 6.53
C GLU A 571 26.73 0.57 6.79
N MET A 572 27.30 -0.36 6.01
CA MET A 572 28.68 -0.87 6.16
C MET A 572 29.57 -0.49 4.97
N VAL A 573 29.09 0.35 4.06
CA VAL A 573 29.74 0.61 2.77
C VAL A 573 30.02 2.09 2.62
N ARG A 574 31.25 2.43 2.21
CA ARG A 574 31.59 3.78 1.76
C ARG A 574 31.56 3.86 0.24
N ILE A 575 31.50 5.08 -0.29
CA ILE A 575 31.42 5.32 -1.74
C ILE A 575 32.64 4.71 -2.46
N GLU A 576 33.82 4.74 -1.84
CA GLU A 576 35.06 4.22 -2.42
C GLU A 576 35.03 2.69 -2.59
N ASP A 577 34.21 1.99 -1.80
CA ASP A 577 34.07 0.54 -1.84
C ASP A 577 33.17 0.08 -3.00
N LEU A 578 32.37 0.99 -3.59
CA LEU A 578 31.36 0.67 -4.60
C LEU A 578 31.93 0.23 -5.94
N ASP A 579 31.28 -0.77 -6.56
CA ASP A 579 31.49 -1.09 -7.96
C ASP A 579 30.68 -0.15 -8.87
N LEU A 580 31.24 1.03 -9.16
CA LEU A 580 30.59 2.02 -10.01
C LEU A 580 30.33 1.50 -11.44
N SER A 581 31.08 0.50 -11.92
CA SER A 581 30.87 -0.08 -13.25
C SER A 581 29.53 -0.83 -13.35
N TYR A 582 29.16 -1.54 -12.27
CA TYR A 582 27.86 -2.21 -12.15
C TYR A 582 26.71 -1.20 -12.28
N TYR A 583 26.79 -0.09 -11.55
CA TYR A 583 25.76 0.94 -11.55
C TYR A 583 25.72 1.73 -12.86
N LEU A 584 26.86 2.00 -13.49
CA LEU A 584 26.93 2.61 -14.81
C LEU A 584 26.26 1.74 -15.88
N SER A 585 26.49 0.42 -15.87
CA SER A 585 25.81 -0.50 -16.79
C SER A 585 24.30 -0.48 -16.55
N MET A 586 23.86 -0.60 -15.30
CA MET A 586 22.44 -0.55 -14.93
C MET A 586 21.77 0.76 -15.37
N TYR A 587 22.49 1.87 -15.22
CA TYR A 587 22.05 3.18 -15.67
C TYR A 587 21.92 3.25 -17.19
N ASP A 588 22.97 2.88 -17.93
CA ASP A 588 22.99 2.94 -19.39
C ASP A 588 21.89 2.04 -19.98
N ASP A 589 21.71 0.82 -19.49
CA ASP A 589 20.64 -0.10 -19.93
C ASP A 589 19.23 0.46 -19.69
N THR A 590 19.05 1.19 -18.59
CA THR A 590 17.74 1.76 -18.23
C THR A 590 17.44 3.00 -19.07
N ILE A 591 18.42 3.87 -19.24
CA ILE A 591 18.24 5.10 -20.01
C ILE A 591 18.15 4.79 -21.50
N ASN A 592 18.92 3.85 -22.05
CA ASN A 592 18.81 3.50 -23.47
C ASN A 592 17.41 2.98 -23.81
N ARG A 593 16.87 2.03 -23.02
CA ARG A 593 15.48 1.57 -23.15
C ARG A 593 14.46 2.70 -23.03
N THR A 594 14.76 3.73 -22.22
CA THR A 594 13.87 4.89 -22.03
C THR A 594 13.72 5.69 -23.33
N PHE A 595 14.78 5.84 -24.13
CA PHE A 595 14.76 6.61 -25.38
C PHE A 595 14.16 5.82 -26.57
N GLU A 596 14.19 4.49 -26.54
CA GLU A 596 13.78 3.63 -27.68
C GLU A 596 12.41 3.99 -28.29
N PRO A 597 11.29 4.09 -27.53
CA PRO A 597 9.98 4.36 -28.13
C PRO A 597 9.84 5.78 -28.69
N PHE A 598 10.72 6.70 -28.26
CA PHE A 598 10.75 8.07 -28.78
C PHE A 598 11.50 8.17 -30.12
N LYS A 599 12.10 7.07 -30.61
CA LYS A 599 12.85 7.01 -31.88
C LYS A 599 13.95 8.08 -31.98
N VAL A 600 14.61 8.35 -30.85
CA VAL A 600 15.73 9.29 -30.74
C VAL A 600 16.96 8.60 -30.15
N SER A 601 18.16 8.89 -30.68
CA SER A 601 19.38 8.37 -30.06
C SER A 601 19.59 9.02 -28.68
N PRO A 602 19.96 8.22 -27.65
CA PRO A 602 20.39 8.73 -26.34
C PRO A 602 21.65 9.61 -26.40
N THR A 603 22.36 9.61 -27.52
CA THR A 603 23.53 10.43 -27.83
C THR A 603 23.30 11.19 -29.14
N ASN A 604 24.22 12.10 -29.48
CA ASN A 604 24.17 12.82 -30.77
C ASN A 604 24.63 11.95 -31.97
N GLN A 605 24.86 10.66 -31.74
CA GLN A 605 25.28 9.70 -32.76
C GLN A 605 24.35 8.48 -32.68
N TRP A 606 23.79 8.07 -33.81
CA TRP A 606 23.34 6.70 -33.99
C TRP A 606 24.58 5.91 -34.38
N PHE A 607 24.94 4.88 -33.63
CA PHE A 607 26.05 4.01 -34.01
C PHE A 607 25.71 3.24 -35.28
#